data_AF-A0A345H715-F1
#
_entry.id   AF-A0A345H715-F1
#
_cell.length_a   1.000
_cell.length_b   1.000
_cell.length_c   1.000
_cell.angle_alpha   90.00
_cell.angle_beta   90.00
_cell.angle_gamma   90.00
#
_symmetry.space_group_name_H-M   'P 1'
#
loop_
_entity.id
_entity.type
_entity.pdbx_description
1 polymer ?
#
loop_
_entity_poly.entity_id
_entity_poly.type
_entity_poly.pdbx_seq_one_letter_code
_entity_poly.pdbx_strand_id
1 'polypeptide(L)'
;MKKILFLFAIAFTVISCGNKNTESAYIPKDAVGVMYMNLGSLSEKSKDVDFKNLSIVKMMEENAPQDFKKFMDENLTKENLEATFRNDFILGFMKMGNRMSGSGGLIIPIQSAAAFEKMIAPAVEKIPSSDKQENVGKGDAFTVYANKEMAFGYNEQTALVVFSSNGFAGQELIDLTNLEASENITATDYFKGFFDADQDMGMHITSTPVADMASPMVSSMSGLKVDLKNNNFVYHTTFEEDRLYASMKLLLNDDLKSLIGYDSWMATGYDANLLNMMPNNPAVAMKMSMDLPAMYKHVESLQDNKVLPEMIRKQLKMSLETANKQLEGMTGMTVLDIAGIFEGTMMVALTEGKTVKDSIRTYNYDDGPEFKVFEKKMPYMYAAVSIKDMKKFEELVGMAMMMSRPQTKGKNYYQMSDDAFVLLKGNALFITNDESKADEVYNNGKLASNLSGFEHKSKLDNSMYIYSASGATSMFSDMITGMNPYASMYGNDMGVDDTYKMMSEYFGDSHMIMNADGLEAYTYMKGEGNSLENMIAYINAMTEQSMKMMARF
;
A
#
# COMPACT_ATOMS: atom_id res chain seq x y z
N MET A 1 -1.79 22.01 9.85
CA MET A 1 -1.45 20.64 10.33
C MET A 1 -1.84 20.36 11.78
N LYS A 2 -1.79 21.33 12.73
CA LYS A 2 -2.24 21.12 14.13
C LYS A 2 -3.77 20.92 14.32
N LYS A 3 -4.61 21.20 13.32
CA LYS A 3 -6.09 21.13 13.42
C LYS A 3 -6.69 19.76 13.01
N ILE A 4 -5.92 18.88 12.34
CA ILE A 4 -6.42 17.59 11.80
C ILE A 4 -6.31 16.45 12.83
N LEU A 5 -5.40 16.58 13.80
CA LEU A 5 -5.19 15.59 14.88
C LEU A 5 -6.38 15.49 15.85
N PHE A 6 -7.24 16.51 15.95
CA PHE A 6 -8.35 16.54 16.90
C PHE A 6 -9.49 15.55 16.62
N LEU A 7 -9.61 15.07 15.38
CA LEU A 7 -10.73 14.23 14.95
C LEU A 7 -10.44 12.74 15.04
N PHE A 8 -9.16 12.34 15.07
CA PHE A 8 -8.77 10.94 15.28
C PHE A 8 -8.96 10.47 16.74
N ALA A 9 -8.93 11.37 17.71
CA ALA A 9 -9.13 11.02 19.13
C ALA A 9 -10.61 10.74 19.49
N ILE A 10 -11.56 11.31 18.75
CA ILE A 10 -13.01 11.18 19.03
C ILE A 10 -13.57 9.84 18.52
N ALA A 11 -12.89 9.18 17.58
CA ALA A 11 -13.37 8.00 16.89
C ALA A 11 -13.28 6.66 17.67
N PHE A 12 -12.87 6.64 18.95
CA PHE A 12 -12.48 5.38 19.62
C PHE A 12 -13.32 4.92 20.84
N THR A 13 -14.50 5.49 21.13
CA THR A 13 -15.12 5.27 22.47
C THR A 13 -16.57 4.81 22.56
N VAL A 14 -17.25 4.36 21.51
CA VAL A 14 -18.71 4.18 21.62
C VAL A 14 -19.23 2.90 20.89
N ILE A 15 -20.04 2.05 21.58
CA ILE A 15 -20.57 0.71 21.16
C ILE A 15 -22.10 0.75 20.93
N SER A 16 -22.59 0.43 19.72
CA SER A 16 -24.01 0.09 19.39
C SER A 16 -24.14 -0.24 17.89
N CYS A 17 -25.07 -1.13 17.50
CA CYS A 17 -25.18 -1.67 16.13
C CYS A 17 -25.95 -0.75 15.16
N GLY A 18 -25.32 -0.34 14.04
CA GLY A 18 -25.96 0.40 12.95
C GLY A 18 -25.90 -0.34 11.60
N ASN A 19 -27.05 -0.56 10.94
CA ASN A 19 -27.17 -1.38 9.72
C ASN A 19 -27.45 -0.60 8.41
N LYS A 20 -27.52 0.74 8.41
CA LYS A 20 -27.68 1.56 7.18
C LYS A 20 -27.04 2.94 7.33
N ASN A 21 -26.22 3.35 6.36
CA ASN A 21 -25.53 4.64 6.36
C ASN A 21 -26.36 5.72 5.63
N THR A 22 -27.26 6.36 6.35
CA THR A 22 -28.07 7.50 5.86
C THR A 22 -27.24 8.78 5.64
N GLU A 23 -26.13 8.89 6.34
CA GLU A 23 -25.19 10.02 6.37
C GLU A 23 -24.51 10.23 5.01
N SER A 24 -24.37 9.16 4.22
CA SER A 24 -23.83 9.22 2.86
C SER A 24 -24.59 10.20 1.95
N ALA A 25 -25.85 10.52 2.26
CA ALA A 25 -26.65 11.50 1.53
C ALA A 25 -26.10 12.95 1.62
N TYR A 26 -25.25 13.25 2.61
CA TYR A 26 -24.60 14.56 2.76
C TYR A 26 -23.24 14.65 2.05
N ILE A 27 -22.80 13.57 1.39
CA ILE A 27 -21.58 13.61 0.57
C ILE A 27 -21.97 14.05 -0.84
N PRO A 28 -21.35 15.09 -1.40
CA PRO A 28 -21.68 15.55 -2.74
C PRO A 28 -21.12 14.56 -3.79
N LYS A 29 -21.82 14.39 -4.92
CA LYS A 29 -21.43 13.45 -5.99
C LYS A 29 -20.06 13.74 -6.63
N ASP A 30 -19.56 14.97 -6.48
CA ASP A 30 -18.28 15.43 -6.98
C ASP A 30 -17.14 15.32 -5.95
N ALA A 31 -17.34 14.57 -4.87
CA ALA A 31 -16.27 14.20 -3.95
C ALA A 31 -15.19 13.38 -4.68
N VAL A 32 -13.94 13.80 -4.54
CA VAL A 32 -12.75 13.11 -5.08
C VAL A 32 -12.27 12.00 -4.16
N GLY A 33 -12.58 12.09 -2.87
CA GLY A 33 -12.20 11.13 -1.86
C GLY A 33 -13.31 10.97 -0.84
N VAL A 34 -13.61 9.74 -0.47
CA VAL A 34 -14.53 9.43 0.63
C VAL A 34 -13.88 8.35 1.48
N MET A 35 -13.99 8.49 2.78
CA MET A 35 -13.56 7.48 3.74
C MET A 35 -14.66 7.21 4.75
N TYR A 36 -14.65 6.02 5.34
CA TYR A 36 -15.49 5.71 6.48
C TYR A 36 -14.72 4.96 7.56
N MET A 37 -15.19 5.12 8.80
CA MET A 37 -14.77 4.34 9.97
C MET A 37 -16.00 3.79 10.66
N ASN A 38 -16.10 2.47 10.79
CA ASN A 38 -17.17 1.78 11.50
C ASN A 38 -16.90 1.86 13.02
N LEU A 39 -17.48 2.84 13.69
CA LEU A 39 -17.21 3.06 15.11
C LEU A 39 -17.64 1.90 15.99
N GLY A 40 -18.81 1.31 15.70
CA GLY A 40 -19.32 0.18 16.47
C GLY A 40 -18.41 -1.04 16.40
N SER A 41 -17.84 -1.32 15.23
CA SER A 41 -16.89 -2.43 15.07
C SER A 41 -15.54 -2.13 15.72
N LEU A 42 -14.98 -0.94 15.49
CA LEU A 42 -13.69 -0.55 16.03
C LEU A 42 -13.71 -0.46 17.57
N SER A 43 -14.77 0.09 18.16
CA SER A 43 -14.88 0.23 19.62
C SER A 43 -14.99 -1.11 20.35
N GLU A 44 -15.72 -2.09 19.78
CA GLU A 44 -15.78 -3.44 20.33
C GLU A 44 -14.41 -4.13 20.25
N LYS A 45 -13.70 -3.95 19.13
CA LYS A 45 -12.37 -4.52 18.89
C LYS A 45 -11.24 -3.85 19.69
N SER A 46 -11.48 -2.67 20.26
CA SER A 46 -10.50 -1.93 21.06
C SER A 46 -10.92 -1.74 22.53
N LYS A 47 -11.87 -2.53 23.04
CA LYS A 47 -12.45 -2.32 24.38
C LYS A 47 -11.45 -2.44 25.53
N ASP A 48 -10.39 -3.22 25.35
CA ASP A 48 -9.37 -3.46 26.37
C ASP A 48 -8.17 -2.49 26.23
N VAL A 49 -8.22 -1.57 25.26
CA VAL A 49 -7.19 -0.55 25.04
C VAL A 49 -7.38 0.63 26.00
N ASP A 50 -6.33 0.93 26.78
CA ASP A 50 -6.27 2.16 27.57
C ASP A 50 -5.79 3.35 26.73
N PHE A 51 -6.73 3.97 26.02
CA PHE A 51 -6.44 5.11 25.15
C PHE A 51 -5.78 6.30 25.88
N LYS A 52 -6.09 6.53 27.16
CA LYS A 52 -5.52 7.65 27.93
C LYS A 52 -4.01 7.51 28.13
N ASN A 53 -3.53 6.27 28.14
CA ASN A 53 -2.12 5.99 28.35
C ASN A 53 -1.28 5.96 27.08
N LEU A 54 -1.90 6.09 25.90
CA LEU A 54 -1.19 6.16 24.64
C LEU A 54 -0.32 7.41 24.56
N SER A 55 0.90 7.23 24.11
CA SER A 55 1.92 8.24 23.89
C SER A 55 1.51 9.30 22.87
N ILE A 56 0.70 8.94 21.87
CA ILE A 56 0.11 9.95 20.98
C ILE A 56 -0.87 10.87 21.71
N VAL A 57 -1.66 10.31 22.64
CA VAL A 57 -2.62 11.09 23.45
C VAL A 57 -1.86 11.98 24.43
N LYS A 58 -0.87 11.44 25.14
CA LYS A 58 0.02 12.23 26.02
C LYS A 58 0.73 13.34 25.26
N MET A 59 1.28 13.06 24.08
CA MET A 59 1.91 14.07 23.24
C MET A 59 0.93 15.17 22.80
N MET A 60 -0.30 14.80 22.42
CA MET A 60 -1.35 15.76 22.08
C MET A 60 -1.75 16.60 23.29
N GLU A 61 -1.96 15.97 24.44
CA GLU A 61 -2.30 16.63 25.71
C GLU A 61 -1.18 17.58 26.14
N GLU A 62 0.09 17.18 26.10
CA GLU A 62 1.22 18.03 26.50
C GLU A 62 1.34 19.28 25.62
N ASN A 63 1.21 19.12 24.30
CA ASN A 63 1.40 20.19 23.31
C ASN A 63 0.14 21.00 23.01
N ALA A 64 -1.02 20.58 23.53
CA ALA A 64 -2.27 21.30 23.37
C ALA A 64 -2.24 22.66 24.11
N PRO A 65 -2.85 23.72 23.53
CA PRO A 65 -3.16 24.93 24.28
C PRO A 65 -3.98 24.61 25.53
N GLN A 66 -3.78 25.35 26.63
CA GLN A 66 -4.51 25.12 27.90
C GLN A 66 -6.03 25.12 27.72
N ASP A 67 -6.56 26.02 26.89
CA ASP A 67 -7.97 26.05 26.53
C ASP A 67 -8.47 24.76 25.87
N PHE A 68 -7.62 24.12 25.08
CA PHE A 68 -7.93 22.85 24.43
C PHE A 68 -7.88 21.68 25.42
N LYS A 69 -6.88 21.64 26.30
CA LYS A 69 -6.81 20.61 27.36
C LYS A 69 -8.07 20.66 28.23
N LYS A 70 -8.44 21.86 28.67
CA LYS A 70 -9.67 22.10 29.42
C LYS A 70 -10.91 21.61 28.65
N PHE A 71 -10.98 21.89 27.34
CA PHE A 71 -12.07 21.39 26.51
C PHE A 71 -12.13 19.86 26.48
N MET A 72 -11.00 19.17 26.25
CA MET A 72 -10.92 17.71 26.27
C MET A 72 -11.39 17.14 27.60
N ASP A 73 -10.85 17.65 28.71
CA ASP A 73 -11.11 17.13 30.06
C ASP A 73 -12.58 17.31 30.47
N GLU A 74 -13.19 18.44 30.10
CA GLU A 74 -14.55 18.79 30.51
C GLU A 74 -15.64 18.26 29.54
N ASN A 75 -15.33 18.16 28.24
CA ASN A 75 -16.35 17.92 27.20
C ASN A 75 -16.18 16.60 26.46
N LEU A 76 -14.97 16.06 26.33
CA LEU A 76 -14.71 14.79 25.62
C LEU A 76 -14.54 13.62 26.60
N THR A 77 -15.40 13.58 27.62
CA THR A 77 -15.49 12.47 28.57
C THR A 77 -16.27 11.30 27.94
N LYS A 78 -16.03 10.07 28.41
CA LYS A 78 -16.76 8.87 27.94
C LYS A 78 -18.28 9.07 28.00
N GLU A 79 -18.79 9.58 29.11
CA GLU A 79 -20.22 9.84 29.30
C GLU A 79 -20.77 10.85 28.28
N ASN A 80 -20.05 11.96 28.03
CA ASN A 80 -20.49 12.94 27.05
C ASN A 80 -20.44 12.39 25.62
N LEU A 81 -19.40 11.60 25.28
CA LEU A 81 -19.27 10.97 23.97
C LEU A 81 -20.38 9.95 23.72
N GLU A 82 -20.66 9.09 24.71
CA GLU A 82 -21.77 8.12 24.67
C GLU A 82 -23.14 8.79 24.63
N ALA A 83 -23.31 9.95 25.25
CA ALA A 83 -24.57 10.71 25.19
C ALA A 83 -24.73 11.49 23.87
N THR A 84 -23.63 11.76 23.17
CA THR A 84 -23.63 12.67 22.00
C THR A 84 -23.60 11.92 20.69
N PHE A 85 -22.84 10.83 20.57
CA PHE A 85 -22.56 10.16 19.30
C PHE A 85 -23.26 8.81 19.17
N ARG A 86 -23.68 8.46 17.94
CA ARG A 86 -24.09 7.08 17.61
C ARG A 86 -22.89 6.29 17.12
N ASN A 87 -23.01 4.97 17.16
CA ASN A 87 -21.95 4.02 16.83
C ASN A 87 -22.05 3.50 15.42
N ASP A 88 -22.45 4.42 14.55
CA ASP A 88 -22.54 4.18 13.14
C ASP A 88 -21.21 4.61 12.49
N PHE A 89 -21.25 4.89 11.20
CA PHE A 89 -20.07 5.30 10.44
C PHE A 89 -19.78 6.78 10.62
N ILE A 90 -18.55 7.12 10.98
CA ILE A 90 -18.02 8.46 10.66
C ILE A 90 -17.63 8.44 9.19
N LEU A 91 -18.12 9.42 8.43
CA LEU A 91 -17.72 9.61 7.04
C LEU A 91 -16.81 10.82 6.93
N GLY A 92 -15.75 10.69 6.14
CA GLY A 92 -14.97 11.81 5.66
C GLY A 92 -15.13 11.95 4.16
N PHE A 93 -15.17 13.19 3.67
CA PHE A 93 -15.12 13.45 2.23
C PHE A 93 -14.16 14.59 1.92
N MET A 94 -13.63 14.55 0.70
CA MET A 94 -12.81 15.59 0.12
C MET A 94 -13.37 15.94 -1.26
N LYS A 95 -13.44 17.23 -1.54
CA LYS A 95 -13.85 17.81 -2.82
C LYS A 95 -12.77 18.76 -3.29
N MET A 96 -12.52 18.78 -4.59
CA MET A 96 -11.67 19.79 -5.22
C MET A 96 -12.53 20.78 -6.00
N GLY A 97 -12.44 22.06 -5.65
CA GLY A 97 -13.11 23.13 -6.37
C GLY A 97 -12.34 23.60 -7.62
N ASN A 98 -12.93 24.55 -8.35
CA ASN A 98 -12.51 25.05 -9.67
C ASN A 98 -11.12 25.75 -9.75
N ARG A 99 -10.29 25.70 -8.70
CA ARG A 99 -8.93 26.28 -8.64
C ARG A 99 -7.93 25.48 -7.80
N MET A 100 -8.14 24.18 -7.65
CA MET A 100 -7.42 23.34 -6.69
C MET A 100 -7.57 23.76 -5.21
N SER A 101 -8.46 24.70 -4.90
CA SER A 101 -8.91 24.92 -3.54
C SER A 101 -9.77 23.73 -3.12
N GLY A 102 -9.32 22.98 -2.15
CA GLY A 102 -10.08 21.86 -1.57
C GLY A 102 -11.05 22.35 -0.51
N SER A 103 -12.24 21.75 -0.51
CA SER A 103 -13.11 21.67 0.66
C SER A 103 -13.24 20.21 1.07
N GLY A 104 -13.52 19.96 2.33
CA GLY A 104 -13.72 18.61 2.83
C GLY A 104 -14.39 18.67 4.17
N GLY A 105 -14.91 17.54 4.61
CA GLY A 105 -15.62 17.53 5.86
C GLY A 105 -15.78 16.15 6.44
N LEU A 106 -16.29 16.16 7.66
CA LEU A 106 -16.69 14.98 8.39
C LEU A 106 -18.19 15.02 8.61
N ILE A 107 -18.81 13.85 8.49
CA ILE A 107 -20.21 13.61 8.77
C ILE A 107 -20.23 12.63 9.94
N ILE A 108 -20.79 13.09 11.04
CA ILE A 108 -20.71 12.41 12.33
C ILE A 108 -22.13 12.10 12.80
N PRO A 109 -22.46 10.83 13.03
CA PRO A 109 -23.78 10.44 13.50
C PRO A 109 -23.93 10.80 14.99
N ILE A 110 -24.99 11.54 15.33
CA ILE A 110 -25.24 12.05 16.70
C ILE A 110 -26.56 11.54 17.27
N GLN A 111 -26.66 11.39 18.59
CA GLN A 111 -27.88 10.93 19.24
C GLN A 111 -28.95 12.02 19.37
N SER A 112 -28.52 13.27 19.59
CA SER A 112 -29.41 14.42 19.63
C SER A 112 -28.66 15.72 19.33
N ALA A 113 -29.37 16.69 18.76
CA ALA A 113 -28.84 18.03 18.52
C ALA A 113 -28.40 18.70 19.83
N ALA A 114 -29.20 18.56 20.89
CA ALA A 114 -28.95 19.21 22.18
C ALA A 114 -27.67 18.71 22.88
N ALA A 115 -27.42 17.40 22.86
CA ALA A 115 -26.19 16.84 23.42
C ALA A 115 -24.95 17.31 22.65
N PHE A 116 -25.04 17.31 21.31
CA PHE A 116 -23.97 17.79 20.46
C PHE A 116 -23.69 19.28 20.65
N GLU A 117 -24.72 20.13 20.64
CA GLU A 117 -24.59 21.58 20.89
C GLU A 117 -23.95 21.86 22.24
N LYS A 118 -24.40 21.18 23.31
CA LYS A 118 -23.82 21.31 24.64
C LYS A 118 -22.33 20.98 24.65
N MET A 119 -21.93 19.93 23.94
CA MET A 119 -20.53 19.48 23.87
C MET A 119 -19.65 20.46 23.08
N ILE A 120 -20.14 21.04 21.98
CA ILE A 120 -19.32 21.93 21.12
C ILE A 120 -19.39 23.41 21.53
N ALA A 121 -20.40 23.84 22.29
CA ALA A 121 -20.60 25.24 22.67
C ALA A 121 -19.31 25.93 23.20
N PRO A 122 -18.51 25.32 24.09
CA PRO A 122 -17.30 25.96 24.60
C PRO A 122 -16.22 26.19 23.53
N ALA A 123 -16.22 25.38 22.47
CA ALA A 123 -15.30 25.54 21.34
C ALA A 123 -15.82 26.58 20.35
N VAL A 124 -17.12 26.56 20.06
CA VAL A 124 -17.75 27.44 19.07
C VAL A 124 -17.83 28.89 19.56
N GLU A 125 -18.13 29.13 20.84
CA GLU A 125 -18.17 30.47 21.45
C GLU A 125 -16.82 31.19 21.38
N LYS A 126 -15.72 30.43 21.30
CA LYS A 126 -14.36 30.97 21.18
C LYS A 126 -13.93 31.23 19.74
N ILE A 127 -14.75 30.86 18.74
CA ILE A 127 -14.44 31.11 17.33
C ILE A 127 -14.70 32.59 17.02
N PRO A 128 -13.66 33.40 16.75
CA PRO A 128 -13.83 34.82 16.46
C PRO A 128 -14.65 34.98 15.17
N SER A 129 -15.65 35.87 15.20
CA SER A 129 -16.51 36.16 14.05
C SER A 129 -17.24 34.94 13.50
N SER A 130 -17.69 34.03 14.38
CA SER A 130 -18.59 32.95 13.96
C SER A 130 -20.02 33.47 13.83
N ASP A 131 -20.60 33.30 12.64
CA ASP A 131 -22.01 33.60 12.40
C ASP A 131 -22.84 32.35 12.73
N LYS A 132 -23.83 32.50 13.61
CA LYS A 132 -24.86 31.48 13.86
C LYS A 132 -26.02 31.67 12.88
N GLN A 133 -26.38 30.62 12.17
CA GLN A 133 -27.58 30.56 11.33
C GLN A 133 -28.43 29.38 11.78
N GLU A 134 -29.72 29.62 12.03
CA GLU A 134 -30.70 28.59 12.41
C GLU A 134 -31.69 28.39 11.27
N ASN A 135 -32.37 27.25 11.27
CA ASN A 135 -33.40 26.91 10.27
C ASN A 135 -32.84 26.88 8.84
N VAL A 136 -31.71 26.20 8.65
CA VAL A 136 -31.04 26.08 7.35
C VAL A 136 -31.14 24.66 6.81
N GLY A 137 -30.99 24.51 5.49
CA GLY A 137 -31.00 23.22 4.81
C GLY A 137 -32.41 22.70 4.53
N LYS A 138 -32.49 21.48 4.03
CA LYS A 138 -33.79 20.84 3.73
C LYS A 138 -34.67 20.74 4.96
N GLY A 139 -35.87 21.31 4.85
CA GLY A 139 -36.87 21.29 5.91
C GLY A 139 -36.48 22.12 7.14
N ASP A 140 -35.59 23.10 6.97
CA ASP A 140 -35.14 24.01 8.03
C ASP A 140 -34.55 23.29 9.25
N ALA A 141 -33.89 22.15 8.99
CA ALA A 141 -33.52 21.19 10.03
C ALA A 141 -32.16 21.44 10.70
N PHE A 142 -31.31 22.32 10.15
CA PHE A 142 -29.94 22.52 10.64
C PHE A 142 -29.74 23.86 11.35
N THR A 143 -28.91 23.80 12.39
CA THR A 143 -28.21 24.95 12.97
C THR A 143 -26.77 24.93 12.49
N VAL A 144 -26.23 26.08 12.08
CA VAL A 144 -24.88 26.23 11.53
C VAL A 144 -24.12 27.33 12.26
N TYR A 145 -22.89 27.03 12.66
CA TYR A 145 -21.89 27.99 13.13
C TYR A 145 -20.71 28.00 12.16
N ALA A 146 -20.38 29.15 11.60
CA ALA A 146 -19.33 29.20 10.59
C ALA A 146 -18.44 30.43 10.73
N ASN A 147 -17.16 30.23 10.39
CA ASN A 147 -16.26 31.31 9.99
C ASN A 147 -15.77 31.03 8.55
N LYS A 148 -14.76 31.79 8.09
CA LYS A 148 -14.21 31.63 6.74
C LYS A 148 -13.62 30.23 6.47
N GLU A 149 -12.92 29.65 7.43
CA GLU A 149 -12.14 28.42 7.24
C GLU A 149 -12.88 27.15 7.66
N MET A 150 -13.86 27.28 8.57
CA MET A 150 -14.50 26.16 9.24
C MET A 150 -15.97 26.42 9.52
N ALA A 151 -16.79 25.40 9.34
CA ALA A 151 -18.19 25.41 9.73
C ALA A 151 -18.58 24.12 10.47
N PHE A 152 -19.44 24.28 11.46
CA PHE A 152 -20.11 23.20 12.17
C PHE A 152 -21.60 23.34 11.89
N GLY A 153 -22.27 22.24 11.59
CA GLY A 153 -23.72 22.24 11.49
C GLY A 153 -24.29 20.94 12.01
N TYR A 154 -25.50 20.97 12.55
CA TYR A 154 -26.11 19.79 13.13
C TYR A 154 -27.64 19.85 13.04
N ASN A 155 -28.25 18.67 12.94
CA ASN A 155 -29.69 18.44 13.11
C ASN A 155 -29.91 17.40 14.23
N GLU A 156 -31.10 16.80 14.34
CA GLU A 156 -31.39 15.81 15.40
C GLU A 156 -30.54 14.52 15.33
N GLN A 157 -29.95 14.20 14.19
CA GLN A 157 -29.32 12.90 13.93
C GLN A 157 -27.90 12.98 13.37
N THR A 158 -27.48 14.10 12.82
CA THR A 158 -26.20 14.22 12.10
C THR A 158 -25.55 15.55 12.40
N ALA A 159 -24.25 15.51 12.67
CA ALA A 159 -23.38 16.67 12.68
C ALA A 159 -22.48 16.67 11.43
N LEU A 160 -22.21 17.85 10.91
CA LEU A 160 -21.36 18.14 9.77
C LEU A 160 -20.26 19.09 10.23
N VAL A 161 -19.02 18.77 9.89
CA VAL A 161 -17.87 19.65 10.09
C VAL A 161 -17.21 19.86 8.74
N VAL A 162 -17.21 21.09 8.24
CA VAL A 162 -16.62 21.43 6.94
C VAL A 162 -15.40 22.32 7.15
N PHE A 163 -14.32 21.98 6.46
CA PHE A 163 -13.12 22.78 6.34
C PHE A 163 -13.00 23.26 4.90
N SER A 164 -12.73 24.54 4.71
CA SER A 164 -12.55 25.10 3.37
C SER A 164 -11.34 26.01 3.27
N SER A 165 -10.54 25.78 2.24
CA SER A 165 -9.41 26.64 1.87
C SER A 165 -9.82 27.90 1.09
N ASN A 166 -11.06 27.95 0.58
CA ASN A 166 -11.55 29.06 -0.24
C ASN A 166 -12.21 30.21 0.57
N GLY A 167 -12.34 30.05 1.90
CA GLY A 167 -12.94 31.06 2.77
C GLY A 167 -14.48 31.01 2.88
N PHE A 168 -15.13 29.98 2.33
CA PHE A 168 -16.59 29.83 2.28
C PHE A 168 -17.12 28.59 3.02
N ALA A 169 -16.47 28.16 4.11
CA ALA A 169 -16.87 26.94 4.81
C ALA A 169 -18.35 26.91 5.25
N GLY A 170 -18.90 28.06 5.65
CA GLY A 170 -20.33 28.18 6.00
C GLY A 170 -21.27 27.89 4.84
N GLN A 171 -21.01 28.48 3.66
CA GLN A 171 -21.83 28.24 2.48
C GLN A 171 -21.68 26.79 1.99
N GLU A 172 -20.46 26.26 1.98
CA GLU A 172 -20.21 24.86 1.59
C GLU A 172 -21.02 23.91 2.47
N LEU A 173 -21.07 24.12 3.80
CA LEU A 173 -21.89 23.31 4.69
C LEU A 173 -23.39 23.43 4.38
N ILE A 174 -23.88 24.64 4.16
CA ILE A 174 -25.29 24.89 3.80
C ILE A 174 -25.65 24.21 2.47
N ASP A 175 -24.74 24.17 1.50
CA ASP A 175 -24.97 23.50 0.23
C ASP A 175 -25.10 21.98 0.44
N LEU A 176 -24.29 21.38 1.34
CA LEU A 176 -24.39 19.96 1.68
C LEU A 176 -25.74 19.60 2.32
N THR A 177 -26.31 20.47 3.15
CA THR A 177 -27.62 20.22 3.79
C THR A 177 -28.80 20.39 2.82
N ASN A 178 -28.54 20.90 1.61
CA ASN A 178 -29.52 21.09 0.55
C ASN A 178 -29.40 20.08 -0.61
N LEU A 179 -28.44 19.13 -0.55
CA LEU A 179 -28.21 18.18 -1.64
C LEU A 179 -29.46 17.36 -2.00
N GLU A 180 -29.82 17.37 -3.27
CA GLU A 180 -30.80 16.42 -3.82
C GLU A 180 -30.24 15.01 -3.96
N ALA A 181 -31.12 14.01 -4.02
CA ALA A 181 -30.69 12.62 -4.19
C ALA A 181 -29.83 12.42 -5.44
N SER A 182 -30.08 13.20 -6.51
CA SER A 182 -29.29 13.22 -7.76
C SER A 182 -27.95 13.97 -7.67
N GLU A 183 -27.67 14.61 -6.54
CA GLU A 183 -26.49 15.45 -6.30
C GLU A 183 -25.57 14.89 -5.22
N ASN A 184 -26.00 13.83 -4.54
CA ASN A 184 -25.19 13.15 -3.54
C ASN A 184 -24.45 11.93 -4.11
N ILE A 185 -23.52 11.40 -3.31
CA ILE A 185 -22.61 10.32 -3.71
C ILE A 185 -23.32 9.02 -4.11
N THR A 186 -24.52 8.78 -3.55
CA THR A 186 -25.29 7.55 -3.81
C THR A 186 -25.85 7.49 -5.24
N ALA A 187 -25.89 8.61 -5.94
CA ALA A 187 -26.25 8.67 -7.36
C ALA A 187 -25.10 8.30 -8.31
N THR A 188 -23.89 8.06 -7.80
CA THR A 188 -22.73 7.73 -8.64
C THR A 188 -22.55 6.21 -8.77
N ASP A 189 -22.29 5.74 -9.99
CA ASP A 189 -22.09 4.30 -10.25
C ASP A 189 -20.80 3.77 -9.62
N TYR A 190 -19.76 4.60 -9.51
CA TYR A 190 -18.45 4.17 -9.03
C TYR A 190 -18.38 4.04 -7.50
N PHE A 191 -19.29 4.64 -6.72
CA PHE A 191 -19.36 4.41 -5.26
C PHE A 191 -20.28 3.25 -4.85
N LYS A 192 -20.90 2.59 -5.83
CA LYS A 192 -21.83 1.50 -5.57
C LYS A 192 -21.12 0.33 -4.89
N GLY A 193 -21.58 -0.04 -3.70
CA GLY A 193 -21.01 -1.13 -2.92
C GLY A 193 -19.71 -0.76 -2.18
N PHE A 194 -19.32 0.52 -2.15
CA PHE A 194 -18.18 0.97 -1.35
C PHE A 194 -18.46 0.90 0.16
N PHE A 195 -19.65 1.35 0.57
CA PHE A 195 -20.10 1.31 1.96
C PHE A 195 -20.51 -0.13 2.32
N ASP A 196 -19.52 -0.93 2.73
CA ASP A 196 -19.70 -2.28 3.23
C ASP A 196 -19.63 -2.28 4.76
N ALA A 197 -20.68 -2.78 5.40
CA ALA A 197 -20.77 -2.79 6.86
C ALA A 197 -19.88 -3.85 7.52
N ASP A 198 -19.42 -4.84 6.75
CA ASP A 198 -18.56 -5.91 7.25
C ASP A 198 -17.08 -5.48 7.37
N GLN A 199 -16.72 -4.30 6.87
CA GLN A 199 -15.36 -3.75 6.97
C GLN A 199 -15.27 -2.70 8.08
N ASP A 200 -14.11 -2.61 8.73
CA ASP A 200 -13.87 -1.62 9.79
C ASP A 200 -13.59 -0.22 9.24
N MET A 201 -12.83 -0.15 8.15
CA MET A 201 -12.45 1.10 7.51
C MET A 201 -12.49 0.95 5.99
N GLY A 202 -12.87 2.02 5.31
CA GLY A 202 -12.80 2.09 3.86
C GLY A 202 -12.36 3.45 3.36
N MET A 203 -11.68 3.47 2.23
CA MET A 203 -11.31 4.69 1.49
C MET A 203 -11.53 4.46 -0.01
N HIS A 204 -12.16 5.43 -0.65
CA HIS A 204 -12.35 5.47 -2.10
C HIS A 204 -11.84 6.79 -2.62
N ILE A 205 -10.93 6.75 -3.58
CA ILE A 205 -10.44 7.93 -4.29
C ILE A 205 -10.82 7.80 -5.76
N THR A 206 -11.36 8.86 -6.34
CA THR A 206 -11.75 8.91 -7.75
C THR A 206 -11.22 10.17 -8.41
N SER A 207 -10.72 10.03 -9.63
CA SER A 207 -10.26 11.18 -10.43
C SER A 207 -11.38 11.82 -11.25
N THR A 208 -12.58 11.22 -11.32
CA THR A 208 -13.69 11.69 -12.16
C THR A 208 -14.03 13.17 -11.94
N PRO A 209 -14.19 13.68 -10.70
CA PRO A 209 -14.58 15.07 -10.49
C PRO A 209 -13.53 16.10 -10.94
N VAL A 210 -12.25 15.69 -11.01
CA VAL A 210 -11.14 16.57 -11.41
C VAL A 210 -10.67 16.32 -12.84
N ALA A 211 -11.22 15.30 -13.52
CA ALA A 211 -10.72 14.84 -14.80
C ALA A 211 -10.83 15.90 -15.91
N ASP A 212 -11.87 16.73 -15.91
CA ASP A 212 -12.04 17.79 -16.93
C ASP A 212 -10.92 18.84 -16.86
N MET A 213 -10.34 19.07 -15.67
CA MET A 213 -9.18 19.95 -15.48
C MET A 213 -7.85 19.19 -15.64
N ALA A 214 -7.75 17.99 -15.06
CA ALA A 214 -6.51 17.23 -14.99
C ALA A 214 -6.13 16.59 -16.33
N SER A 215 -7.10 16.11 -17.12
CA SER A 215 -6.82 15.42 -18.40
C SER A 215 -6.15 16.35 -19.42
N PRO A 216 -6.64 17.59 -19.65
CA PRO A 216 -5.93 18.55 -20.51
C PRO A 216 -4.54 18.92 -19.98
N MET A 217 -4.37 19.04 -18.65
CA MET A 217 -3.08 19.34 -18.04
C MET A 217 -2.07 18.20 -18.27
N VAL A 218 -2.46 16.95 -18.01
CA VAL A 218 -1.65 15.77 -18.30
C VAL A 218 -1.34 15.69 -19.79
N SER A 219 -2.33 15.93 -20.66
CA SER A 219 -2.14 15.96 -22.11
C SER A 219 -1.14 17.02 -22.55
N SER A 220 -1.19 18.21 -21.97
CA SER A 220 -0.26 19.29 -22.30
C SER A 220 1.16 19.04 -21.79
N MET A 221 1.32 18.39 -20.62
CA MET A 221 2.63 18.16 -20.01
C MET A 221 3.34 16.93 -20.59
N SER A 222 2.60 15.86 -20.85
CA SER A 222 3.15 14.57 -21.27
C SER A 222 2.93 14.26 -22.75
N GLY A 223 2.01 14.97 -23.41
CA GLY A 223 1.51 14.63 -24.74
C GLY A 223 0.53 13.44 -24.76
N LEU A 224 0.29 12.78 -23.63
CA LEU A 224 -0.63 11.64 -23.53
C LEU A 224 -2.08 12.11 -23.64
N LYS A 225 -2.82 11.56 -24.61
CA LYS A 225 -4.25 11.84 -24.78
C LYS A 225 -5.06 10.90 -23.89
N VAL A 226 -4.99 11.11 -22.59
CA VAL A 226 -5.66 10.28 -21.58
C VAL A 226 -6.88 11.02 -21.03
N ASP A 227 -8.03 10.36 -20.99
CA ASP A 227 -9.14 10.76 -20.13
C ASP A 227 -8.88 10.20 -18.73
N LEU A 228 -8.94 11.06 -17.71
CA LEU A 228 -8.80 10.65 -16.32
C LEU A 228 -10.14 10.30 -15.66
N LYS A 229 -11.27 10.36 -16.36
CA LYS A 229 -12.57 9.94 -15.80
C LYS A 229 -12.60 8.45 -15.48
N ASN A 230 -13.35 8.10 -14.45
CA ASN A 230 -13.65 6.73 -14.04
C ASN A 230 -12.43 5.90 -13.64
N ASN A 231 -11.36 6.55 -13.16
CA ASN A 231 -10.27 5.84 -12.48
C ASN A 231 -10.49 5.93 -10.97
N ASN A 232 -10.53 4.77 -10.33
CA ASN A 232 -10.87 4.65 -8.91
C ASN A 232 -9.85 3.78 -8.19
N PHE A 233 -9.56 4.19 -6.96
CA PHE A 233 -8.80 3.43 -5.99
C PHE A 233 -9.71 3.14 -4.81
N VAL A 234 -9.91 1.87 -4.49
CA VAL A 234 -10.73 1.43 -3.36
C VAL A 234 -9.84 0.67 -2.40
N TYR A 235 -9.93 1.00 -1.12
CA TYR A 235 -9.18 0.40 -0.04
C TYR A 235 -10.13 0.03 1.09
N HIS A 236 -10.00 -1.19 1.61
CA HIS A 236 -10.71 -1.64 2.80
C HIS A 236 -9.75 -2.27 3.79
N THR A 237 -10.01 -2.09 5.08
CA THR A 237 -9.27 -2.73 6.16
C THR A 237 -10.24 -3.35 7.15
N THR A 238 -9.89 -4.55 7.60
CA THR A 238 -10.57 -5.27 8.66
C THR A 238 -9.55 -5.83 9.63
N PHE A 239 -9.80 -5.60 10.91
CA PHE A 239 -9.07 -6.13 12.04
C PHE A 239 -9.78 -7.40 12.53
N GLU A 240 -9.12 -8.54 12.40
CA GLU A 240 -9.60 -9.83 12.92
C GLU A 240 -8.89 -10.16 14.24
N GLU A 241 -9.28 -11.25 14.90
CA GLU A 241 -8.65 -11.68 16.15
C GLU A 241 -7.19 -12.05 15.95
N ASP A 242 -6.82 -12.70 14.85
CA ASP A 242 -5.47 -13.23 14.61
C ASP A 242 -4.70 -12.51 13.50
N ARG A 243 -5.33 -11.59 12.76
CA ARG A 243 -4.69 -10.88 11.64
C ARG A 243 -5.32 -9.54 11.30
N LEU A 244 -4.50 -8.69 10.69
CA LEU A 244 -4.92 -7.50 9.96
C LEU A 244 -5.11 -7.88 8.49
N TYR A 245 -6.30 -7.62 7.94
CA TYR A 245 -6.63 -7.82 6.52
C TYR A 245 -6.81 -6.47 5.82
N ALA A 246 -6.17 -6.30 4.67
CA ALA A 246 -6.32 -5.13 3.82
C ALA A 246 -6.54 -5.55 2.36
N SER A 247 -7.46 -4.87 1.67
CA SER A 247 -7.69 -5.06 0.25
C SER A 247 -7.64 -3.73 -0.50
N MET A 248 -7.07 -3.78 -1.69
CA MET A 248 -6.85 -2.65 -2.58
C MET A 248 -7.32 -3.02 -3.99
N LYS A 249 -8.24 -2.26 -4.55
CA LYS A 249 -8.71 -2.43 -5.93
C LYS A 249 -8.44 -1.18 -6.73
N LEU A 250 -7.84 -1.38 -7.91
CA LEU A 250 -7.56 -0.30 -8.85
C LEU A 250 -8.44 -0.48 -10.09
N LEU A 251 -9.53 0.30 -10.13
CA LEU A 251 -10.49 0.27 -11.23
C LEU A 251 -10.11 1.35 -12.24
N LEU A 252 -9.35 0.93 -13.25
CA LEU A 252 -8.88 1.82 -14.33
C LEU A 252 -9.86 1.84 -15.50
N ASN A 253 -9.93 2.99 -16.17
CA ASN A 253 -10.64 3.14 -17.43
C ASN A 253 -9.88 2.53 -18.61
N ASP A 254 -10.50 2.54 -19.78
CA ASP A 254 -9.94 1.91 -20.98
C ASP A 254 -8.64 2.57 -21.46
N ASP A 255 -8.50 3.89 -21.31
CA ASP A 255 -7.28 4.59 -21.71
C ASP A 255 -6.07 4.12 -20.87
N LEU A 256 -6.18 4.11 -19.54
CA LEU A 256 -5.09 3.63 -18.68
C LEU A 256 -4.88 2.11 -18.78
N LYS A 257 -5.96 1.32 -18.91
CA LYS A 257 -5.86 -0.11 -19.19
C LYS A 257 -5.12 -0.37 -20.50
N SER A 258 -5.39 0.40 -21.55
CA SER A 258 -4.70 0.24 -22.84
C SER A 258 -3.21 0.57 -22.80
N LEU A 259 -2.76 1.35 -21.81
CA LEU A 259 -1.34 1.65 -21.60
C LEU A 259 -0.64 0.57 -20.78
N ILE A 260 -1.27 0.11 -19.70
CA ILE A 260 -0.64 -0.82 -18.73
C ILE A 260 -0.85 -2.28 -19.14
N GLY A 261 -2.06 -2.63 -19.59
CA GLY A 261 -2.46 -3.93 -20.11
C GLY A 261 -2.31 -5.09 -19.12
N TYR A 262 -2.20 -4.82 -17.81
CA TYR A 262 -1.87 -5.85 -16.82
C TYR A 262 -2.82 -7.06 -16.91
N ASP A 263 -4.08 -6.84 -17.25
CA ASP A 263 -5.14 -7.84 -17.37
C ASP A 263 -4.92 -8.78 -18.55
N SER A 264 -4.18 -8.33 -19.57
CA SER A 264 -3.84 -9.13 -20.73
C SER A 264 -2.63 -10.06 -20.51
N TRP A 265 -1.73 -9.72 -19.59
CA TRP A 265 -0.44 -10.42 -19.47
C TRP A 265 -0.08 -10.90 -18.06
N MET A 266 -0.78 -10.49 -17.01
CA MET A 266 -0.71 -11.15 -15.71
C MET A 266 -1.45 -12.49 -15.80
N ALA A 267 -0.81 -13.57 -15.36
CA ALA A 267 -1.36 -14.92 -15.45
C ALA A 267 -1.56 -15.52 -14.06
N THR A 268 -2.58 -16.36 -13.91
CA THR A 268 -2.80 -17.16 -12.70
C THR A 268 -2.14 -18.55 -12.83
N GLY A 269 -2.05 -19.27 -11.71
CA GLY A 269 -1.43 -20.60 -11.66
C GLY A 269 0.10 -20.56 -11.67
N TYR A 270 0.73 -21.72 -11.53
CA TYR A 270 2.19 -21.87 -11.50
C TYR A 270 2.63 -23.29 -11.84
N ASP A 271 3.88 -23.44 -12.28
CA ASP A 271 4.52 -24.76 -12.41
C ASP A 271 4.90 -25.28 -11.01
N ALA A 272 4.16 -26.30 -10.56
CA ALA A 272 4.36 -26.93 -9.25
C ALA A 272 5.75 -27.52 -9.05
N ASN A 273 6.48 -27.83 -10.14
CA ASN A 273 7.84 -28.35 -10.03
C ASN A 273 8.83 -27.31 -9.49
N LEU A 274 8.55 -26.01 -9.63
CA LEU A 274 9.41 -24.96 -9.09
C LEU A 274 9.49 -25.02 -7.55
N LEU A 275 8.44 -25.51 -6.88
CA LEU A 275 8.46 -25.72 -5.43
C LEU A 275 9.54 -26.69 -4.97
N ASN A 276 9.94 -27.64 -5.83
CA ASN A 276 10.99 -28.61 -5.53
C ASN A 276 12.39 -27.97 -5.51
N MET A 277 12.54 -26.77 -6.09
CA MET A 277 13.80 -26.03 -6.16
C MET A 277 13.88 -24.90 -5.13
N MET A 278 12.77 -24.59 -4.47
CA MET A 278 12.74 -23.58 -3.40
C MET A 278 12.95 -24.23 -2.04
N PRO A 279 13.76 -23.64 -1.14
CA PRO A 279 14.04 -24.18 0.18
C PRO A 279 12.80 -24.17 1.07
N ASN A 280 12.70 -25.12 2.00
CA ASN A 280 11.66 -25.05 3.04
C ASN A 280 11.89 -23.87 3.99
N ASN A 281 10.83 -23.41 4.66
CA ASN A 281 10.87 -22.33 5.65
C ASN A 281 11.63 -21.07 5.20
N PRO A 282 11.32 -20.51 4.03
CA PRO A 282 11.96 -19.30 3.56
C PRO A 282 11.65 -18.13 4.50
N ALA A 283 12.59 -17.23 4.69
CA ALA A 283 12.29 -15.93 5.31
C ALA A 283 11.41 -15.10 4.37
N VAL A 284 11.65 -15.18 3.05
CA VAL A 284 10.81 -14.55 2.03
C VAL A 284 10.58 -15.53 0.91
N ALA A 285 9.34 -15.66 0.44
CA ALA A 285 9.03 -16.37 -0.80
C ALA A 285 8.17 -15.49 -1.69
N MET A 286 8.62 -15.27 -2.92
CA MET A 286 7.91 -14.55 -3.95
C MET A 286 7.61 -15.50 -5.11
N LYS A 287 6.40 -15.41 -5.64
CA LYS A 287 5.97 -16.05 -6.87
C LYS A 287 5.37 -14.98 -7.77
N MET A 288 5.70 -15.05 -9.05
CA MET A 288 5.12 -14.21 -10.09
C MET A 288 4.77 -15.07 -11.31
N SER A 289 3.59 -14.85 -11.88
CA SER A 289 3.13 -15.47 -13.12
C SER A 289 2.68 -14.44 -14.13
N MET A 290 3.22 -14.57 -15.34
CA MET A 290 2.98 -13.68 -16.47
C MET A 290 2.91 -14.47 -17.77
N ASP A 291 2.02 -14.11 -18.67
CA ASP A 291 2.09 -14.54 -20.07
C ASP A 291 3.05 -13.61 -20.82
N LEU A 292 4.33 -14.01 -20.93
CA LEU A 292 5.35 -13.20 -21.60
C LEU A 292 5.04 -12.93 -23.08
N PRO A 293 4.53 -13.91 -23.87
CA PRO A 293 4.01 -13.63 -25.21
C PRO A 293 2.91 -12.56 -25.24
N ALA A 294 1.94 -12.62 -24.32
CA ALA A 294 0.90 -11.60 -24.23
C ALA A 294 1.47 -10.24 -23.80
N MET A 295 2.42 -10.21 -22.87
CA MET A 295 3.13 -8.98 -22.48
C MET A 295 3.83 -8.35 -23.70
N TYR A 296 4.52 -9.15 -24.50
CA TYR A 296 5.16 -8.65 -25.73
C TYR A 296 4.12 -8.11 -26.71
N LYS A 297 3.02 -8.82 -26.94
CA LYS A 297 1.91 -8.35 -27.81
C LYS A 297 1.27 -7.07 -27.30
N HIS A 298 1.16 -6.90 -25.98
CA HIS A 298 0.71 -5.64 -25.39
C HIS A 298 1.68 -4.51 -25.74
N VAL A 299 2.98 -4.69 -25.51
CA VAL A 299 4.01 -3.71 -25.89
C VAL A 299 3.97 -3.41 -27.39
N GLU A 300 3.79 -4.42 -28.25
CA GLU A 300 3.62 -4.23 -29.69
C GLU A 300 2.38 -3.39 -30.00
N SER A 301 1.24 -3.65 -29.35
CA SER A 301 -0.01 -2.92 -29.56
C SER A 301 0.08 -1.44 -29.20
N LEU A 302 0.99 -1.06 -28.29
CA LEU A 302 1.21 0.34 -27.91
C LEU A 302 1.69 1.18 -29.11
N GLN A 303 2.29 0.58 -30.14
CA GLN A 303 2.68 1.30 -31.36
C GLN A 303 1.48 1.89 -32.13
N ASP A 304 0.29 1.35 -31.90
CA ASP A 304 -0.97 1.78 -32.52
C ASP A 304 -1.91 2.49 -31.52
N ASN A 305 -1.52 2.56 -30.23
CA ASN A 305 -2.33 3.13 -29.18
C ASN A 305 -2.40 4.67 -29.28
N LYS A 306 -3.59 5.20 -29.62
CA LYS A 306 -3.82 6.63 -29.86
C LYS A 306 -3.69 7.52 -28.63
N VAL A 307 -3.68 6.94 -27.42
CA VAL A 307 -3.36 7.66 -26.18
C VAL A 307 -1.91 8.14 -26.22
N LEU A 308 -1.00 7.37 -26.84
CA LEU A 308 0.41 7.74 -26.95
C LEU A 308 0.65 8.78 -28.06
N PRO A 309 1.54 9.77 -27.82
CA PRO A 309 2.06 10.65 -28.84
C PRO A 309 2.56 9.89 -30.07
N GLU A 310 2.34 10.46 -31.26
CA GLU A 310 2.78 9.85 -32.52
C GLU A 310 4.30 9.60 -32.57
N MET A 311 5.08 10.50 -31.96
CA MET A 311 6.53 10.34 -31.85
C MET A 311 6.91 9.09 -31.06
N ILE A 312 6.26 8.85 -29.91
CA ILE A 312 6.50 7.66 -29.06
C ILE A 312 6.10 6.40 -29.82
N ARG A 313 4.95 6.41 -30.48
CA ARG A 313 4.48 5.28 -31.30
C ARG A 313 5.47 4.90 -32.42
N LYS A 314 5.97 5.90 -33.16
CA LYS A 314 6.98 5.70 -34.20
C LYS A 314 8.30 5.18 -33.63
N GLN A 315 8.76 5.73 -32.52
CA GLN A 315 9.97 5.29 -31.84
C GLN A 315 9.85 3.86 -31.32
N LEU A 316 8.69 3.50 -30.76
CA LEU A 316 8.42 2.15 -30.28
C LEU A 316 8.44 1.14 -31.43
N LYS A 317 7.76 1.45 -32.52
CA LYS A 317 7.78 0.63 -33.75
C LYS A 317 9.21 0.41 -34.25
N MET A 318 9.99 1.48 -34.41
CA MET A 318 11.39 1.39 -34.85
C MET A 318 12.25 0.58 -33.88
N SER A 319 12.04 0.75 -32.58
CA SER A 319 12.77 0.00 -31.54
C SER A 319 12.44 -1.47 -31.58
N LEU A 320 11.16 -1.85 -31.72
CA LEU A 320 10.72 -3.25 -31.82
C LEU A 320 11.25 -3.92 -33.08
N GLU A 321 11.17 -3.25 -34.24
CA GLU A 321 11.75 -3.74 -35.50
C GLU A 321 13.28 -3.92 -35.38
N THR A 322 13.97 -2.98 -34.73
CA THR A 322 15.42 -3.06 -34.53
C THR A 322 15.79 -4.20 -33.57
N ALA A 323 15.08 -4.32 -32.45
CA ALA A 323 15.30 -5.39 -31.48
C ALA A 323 15.07 -6.76 -32.09
N ASN A 324 13.99 -6.95 -32.85
CA ASN A 324 13.72 -8.20 -33.57
C ASN A 324 14.83 -8.49 -34.59
N LYS A 325 15.22 -7.53 -35.44
CA LYS A 325 16.30 -7.75 -36.41
C LYS A 325 17.64 -8.10 -35.76
N GLN A 326 17.97 -7.45 -34.65
CA GLN A 326 19.21 -7.71 -33.92
C GLN A 326 19.19 -9.11 -33.28
N LEU A 327 18.10 -9.45 -32.59
CA LEU A 327 17.95 -10.76 -31.97
C LEU A 327 17.88 -11.88 -33.00
N GLU A 328 17.14 -11.71 -34.10
CA GLU A 328 17.11 -12.66 -35.21
C GLU A 328 18.52 -12.85 -35.80
N GLY A 329 19.26 -11.77 -36.03
CA GLY A 329 20.63 -11.83 -36.54
C GLY A 329 21.62 -12.51 -35.60
N MET A 330 21.43 -12.37 -34.28
CA MET A 330 22.31 -12.96 -33.26
C MET A 330 21.93 -14.40 -32.90
N THR A 331 20.64 -14.70 -32.81
CA THR A 331 20.10 -15.92 -32.17
C THR A 331 19.20 -16.74 -33.08
N GLY A 332 18.80 -16.21 -34.24
CA GLY A 332 17.80 -16.83 -35.10
C GLY A 332 16.36 -16.73 -34.57
N MET A 333 16.13 -15.96 -33.51
CA MET A 333 14.84 -15.83 -32.83
C MET A 333 14.40 -14.37 -32.68
N THR A 334 13.10 -14.10 -32.80
CA THR A 334 12.51 -12.80 -32.44
C THR A 334 12.36 -12.64 -30.92
N VAL A 335 12.01 -11.43 -30.46
CA VAL A 335 11.65 -11.22 -29.05
C VAL A 335 10.46 -12.10 -28.65
N LEU A 336 9.46 -12.25 -29.54
CA LEU A 336 8.28 -13.09 -29.28
C LEU A 336 8.65 -14.57 -29.17
N ASP A 337 9.57 -15.05 -30.02
CA ASP A 337 10.08 -16.42 -29.92
C ASP A 337 10.75 -16.66 -28.57
N ILE A 338 11.59 -15.73 -28.11
CA ILE A 338 12.25 -15.80 -26.80
C ILE A 338 11.22 -15.76 -25.67
N ALA A 339 10.23 -14.86 -25.73
CA ALA A 339 9.15 -14.82 -24.75
C ALA A 339 8.39 -16.15 -24.68
N GLY A 340 8.19 -16.81 -25.83
CA GLY A 340 7.54 -18.11 -25.94
C GLY A 340 8.35 -19.31 -25.43
N ILE A 341 9.64 -19.12 -25.09
CA ILE A 341 10.47 -20.17 -24.48
C ILE A 341 10.07 -20.42 -23.02
N PHE A 342 9.57 -19.39 -22.32
CA PHE A 342 9.23 -19.48 -20.92
C PHE A 342 7.76 -19.87 -20.71
N GLU A 343 7.50 -20.59 -19.62
CA GLU A 343 6.11 -20.86 -19.19
C GLU A 343 5.50 -19.65 -18.47
N GLY A 344 6.35 -18.72 -18.02
CA GLY A 344 5.91 -17.45 -17.45
C GLY A 344 5.78 -17.43 -15.93
N THR A 345 6.16 -18.51 -15.25
CA THR A 345 6.22 -18.57 -13.78
C THR A 345 7.66 -18.39 -13.29
N MET A 346 7.85 -17.52 -12.31
CA MET A 346 9.08 -17.36 -11.54
C MET A 346 8.79 -17.51 -10.05
N MET A 347 9.68 -18.19 -9.34
CA MET A 347 9.73 -18.21 -7.87
C MET A 347 11.08 -17.72 -7.38
N VAL A 348 11.07 -16.95 -6.31
CA VAL A 348 12.24 -16.49 -5.59
C VAL A 348 12.05 -16.78 -4.11
N ALA A 349 13.08 -17.28 -3.46
CA ALA A 349 13.09 -17.47 -2.01
C ALA A 349 14.40 -16.93 -1.42
N LEU A 350 14.28 -16.38 -0.21
CA LEU A 350 15.39 -15.95 0.61
C LEU A 350 15.38 -16.73 1.91
N THR A 351 16.54 -17.19 2.36
CA THR A 351 16.73 -17.79 3.69
C THR A 351 17.84 -17.06 4.43
N GLU A 352 17.93 -17.31 5.74
CA GLU A 352 19.12 -16.94 6.50
C GLU A 352 20.36 -17.48 5.79
N GLY A 353 21.37 -16.63 5.65
CA GLY A 353 22.54 -16.91 4.84
C GLY A 353 23.83 -16.96 5.64
N LYS A 354 24.91 -16.47 5.04
CA LYS A 354 26.26 -16.52 5.62
C LYS A 354 26.76 -15.15 6.01
N THR A 355 27.59 -15.09 7.04
CA THR A 355 28.39 -13.90 7.37
C THR A 355 29.71 -13.96 6.62
N VAL A 356 30.00 -12.93 5.83
CA VAL A 356 31.28 -12.76 5.12
C VAL A 356 32.02 -11.53 5.64
N LYS A 357 33.35 -11.58 5.56
CA LYS A 357 34.19 -10.42 5.88
C LYS A 357 34.43 -9.61 4.62
N ASP A 358 34.24 -8.31 4.71
CA ASP A 358 34.52 -7.35 3.65
C ASP A 358 35.33 -6.18 4.22
N SER A 359 35.90 -5.34 3.37
CA SER A 359 36.73 -4.21 3.81
C SER A 359 36.43 -2.95 3.01
N ILE A 360 36.28 -1.82 3.70
CA ILE A 360 36.24 -0.52 3.03
C ILE A 360 37.56 0.21 3.18
N ARG A 361 37.91 0.96 2.14
CA ARG A 361 39.04 1.88 2.13
C ARG A 361 38.55 3.24 2.62
N THR A 362 39.10 3.70 3.74
CA THR A 362 38.94 5.06 4.23
C THR A 362 40.21 5.85 3.93
N TYR A 363 40.07 7.15 3.69
CA TYR A 363 41.20 8.02 3.43
C TYR A 363 41.35 8.98 4.60
N ASN A 364 42.43 8.84 5.36
CA ASN A 364 42.84 9.85 6.33
C ASN A 364 43.90 10.75 5.67
N TYR A 365 43.71 12.06 5.74
CA TYR A 365 44.60 13.02 5.06
C TYR A 365 46.04 12.99 5.61
N ASP A 366 46.22 12.56 6.87
CA ASP A 366 47.52 12.54 7.55
C ASP A 366 48.23 11.17 7.50
N ASP A 367 47.49 10.06 7.46
CA ASP A 367 48.03 8.69 7.61
C ASP A 367 47.91 7.82 6.34
N GLY A 368 47.26 8.33 5.28
CA GLY A 368 47.04 7.59 4.04
C GLY A 368 45.81 6.65 4.09
N PRO A 369 45.72 5.67 3.17
CA PRO A 369 44.56 4.80 3.09
C PRO A 369 44.56 3.74 4.20
N GLU A 370 43.52 3.76 5.04
CA GLU A 370 43.26 2.73 6.05
C GLU A 370 42.18 1.76 5.54
N PHE A 371 42.33 0.47 5.84
CA PHE A 371 41.34 -0.55 5.49
C PHE A 371 40.66 -1.02 6.76
N LYS A 372 39.34 -0.80 6.84
CA LYS A 372 38.53 -1.29 7.96
C LYS A 372 37.72 -2.50 7.51
N VAL A 373 38.00 -3.63 8.15
CA VAL A 373 37.29 -4.90 7.93
C VAL A 373 35.98 -4.88 8.72
N PHE A 374 34.89 -5.30 8.09
CA PHE A 374 33.57 -5.43 8.71
C PHE A 374 32.92 -6.76 8.32
N GLU A 375 31.96 -7.20 9.12
CA GLU A 375 31.17 -8.39 8.84
C GLU A 375 29.88 -7.99 8.12
N LYS A 376 29.61 -8.65 7.00
CA LYS A 376 28.42 -8.49 6.18
C LYS A 376 27.63 -9.79 6.17
N LYS A 377 26.34 -9.72 6.48
CA LYS A 377 25.45 -10.87 6.31
C LYS A 377 24.92 -10.86 4.88
N MET A 378 25.04 -11.99 4.19
CA MET A 378 24.49 -12.20 2.86
C MET A 378 23.46 -13.33 2.91
N PRO A 379 22.16 -13.08 2.64
CA PRO A 379 21.15 -14.12 2.64
C PRO A 379 21.41 -15.13 1.52
N TYR A 380 20.97 -16.37 1.70
CA TYR A 380 20.92 -17.29 0.58
C TYR A 380 19.71 -16.95 -0.29
N MET A 381 19.95 -16.88 -1.60
CA MET A 381 18.96 -16.56 -2.62
C MET A 381 18.74 -17.77 -3.49
N TYR A 382 17.49 -18.03 -3.82
CA TYR A 382 17.05 -19.13 -4.66
C TYR A 382 16.07 -18.56 -5.66
N ALA A 383 16.33 -18.69 -6.95
CA ALA A 383 15.40 -18.29 -7.99
C ALA A 383 15.20 -19.45 -8.96
N ALA A 384 13.95 -19.74 -9.29
CA ALA A 384 13.59 -20.73 -10.28
C ALA A 384 12.61 -20.15 -11.30
N VAL A 385 12.89 -20.38 -12.59
CA VAL A 385 12.04 -19.91 -13.70
C VAL A 385 11.62 -21.12 -14.52
N SER A 386 10.32 -21.26 -14.77
CA SER A 386 9.80 -22.35 -15.59
C SER A 386 9.97 -22.08 -17.09
N ILE A 387 10.40 -23.12 -17.81
CA ILE A 387 10.78 -23.11 -19.21
C ILE A 387 9.88 -24.08 -19.97
N LYS A 388 9.17 -23.54 -20.96
CA LYS A 388 8.28 -24.29 -21.85
C LYS A 388 9.04 -25.04 -22.95
N ASP A 389 10.05 -24.41 -23.55
CA ASP A 389 10.87 -25.00 -24.62
C ASP A 389 12.35 -25.09 -24.20
N MET A 390 12.68 -26.14 -23.44
CA MET A 390 14.03 -26.34 -22.91
C MET A 390 15.09 -26.41 -24.02
N LYS A 391 14.75 -26.97 -25.18
CA LYS A 391 15.71 -27.10 -26.28
C LYS A 391 16.13 -25.73 -26.79
N LYS A 392 15.16 -24.86 -27.10
CA LYS A 392 15.46 -23.48 -27.52
C LYS A 392 16.14 -22.68 -26.40
N PHE A 393 15.77 -22.94 -25.14
CA PHE A 393 16.43 -22.31 -24.01
C PHE A 393 17.91 -22.70 -23.90
N GLU A 394 18.24 -23.98 -24.05
CA GLU A 394 19.63 -24.47 -24.06
C GLU A 394 20.44 -23.84 -25.22
N GLU A 395 19.84 -23.67 -26.40
CA GLU A 395 20.47 -22.96 -27.52
C GLU A 395 20.77 -21.50 -27.16
N LEU A 396 19.80 -20.80 -26.56
CA LEU A 396 19.95 -19.40 -26.10
C LEU A 396 21.04 -19.26 -25.03
N VAL A 397 20.98 -20.10 -23.98
CA VAL A 397 21.97 -20.10 -22.90
C VAL A 397 23.35 -20.49 -23.42
N GLY A 398 23.44 -21.46 -24.31
CA GLY A 398 24.69 -21.86 -24.95
C GLY A 398 25.39 -20.67 -25.63
N MET A 399 24.65 -19.85 -26.37
CA MET A 399 25.18 -18.63 -26.98
C MET A 399 25.64 -17.60 -25.92
N ALA A 400 24.86 -17.38 -24.87
CA ALA A 400 25.23 -16.46 -23.79
C ALA A 400 26.51 -16.90 -23.06
N MET A 401 26.61 -18.19 -22.75
CA MET A 401 27.76 -18.76 -22.02
C MET A 401 29.04 -18.80 -22.87
N MET A 402 28.94 -18.86 -24.21
CA MET A 402 30.11 -18.67 -25.09
C MET A 402 30.71 -17.26 -24.97
N MET A 403 29.90 -16.24 -24.68
CA MET A 403 30.36 -14.86 -24.52
C MET A 403 30.95 -14.59 -23.13
N SER A 404 30.32 -15.09 -22.06
CA SER A 404 30.76 -14.86 -20.67
C SER A 404 31.86 -15.80 -20.19
N ARG A 405 32.04 -16.96 -20.84
CA ARG A 405 33.04 -17.99 -20.50
C ARG A 405 33.07 -18.36 -18.99
N PRO A 406 31.92 -18.69 -18.37
CA PRO A 406 31.88 -19.04 -16.96
C PRO A 406 32.61 -20.37 -16.72
N GLN A 407 33.03 -20.59 -15.47
CA GLN A 407 33.52 -21.90 -15.08
C GLN A 407 32.36 -22.90 -15.12
N THR A 408 32.56 -24.03 -15.80
CA THR A 408 31.55 -25.08 -15.90
C THR A 408 31.84 -26.17 -14.86
N LYS A 409 30.86 -26.48 -14.01
CA LYS A 409 30.94 -27.57 -13.01
C LYS A 409 30.31 -28.87 -13.49
N GLY A 410 29.53 -28.83 -14.55
CA GLY A 410 28.89 -29.99 -15.19
C GLY A 410 28.08 -29.57 -16.43
N LYS A 411 27.47 -30.54 -17.13
CA LYS A 411 26.59 -30.20 -18.26
C LYS A 411 25.42 -29.36 -17.73
N ASN A 412 25.22 -28.18 -18.30
CA ASN A 412 24.18 -27.23 -17.88
C ASN A 412 24.32 -26.76 -16.42
N TYR A 413 25.54 -26.73 -15.87
CA TYR A 413 25.82 -26.19 -14.55
C TYR A 413 27.03 -25.26 -14.61
N TYR A 414 26.77 -23.99 -14.37
CA TYR A 414 27.68 -22.87 -14.54
C TYR A 414 27.90 -22.14 -13.21
N GLN A 415 29.16 -21.82 -12.94
CA GLN A 415 29.57 -20.91 -11.89
C GLN A 415 29.90 -19.56 -12.54
N MET A 416 29.05 -18.58 -12.27
CA MET A 416 29.13 -17.23 -12.85
C MET A 416 30.11 -16.34 -12.05
N SER A 417 30.21 -16.59 -10.75
CA SER A 417 31.19 -15.99 -9.83
C SER A 417 31.39 -16.93 -8.63
N ASP A 418 32.23 -16.56 -7.66
CA ASP A 418 32.47 -17.34 -6.44
C ASP A 418 31.17 -17.67 -5.67
N ASP A 419 30.16 -16.79 -5.77
CA ASP A 419 28.91 -16.88 -5.03
C ASP A 419 27.67 -16.87 -5.96
N ALA A 420 27.80 -17.28 -7.23
CA ALA A 420 26.66 -17.31 -8.15
C ALA A 420 26.68 -18.55 -9.04
N PHE A 421 25.65 -19.37 -8.87
CA PHE A 421 25.48 -20.66 -9.51
C PHE A 421 24.21 -20.66 -10.35
N VAL A 422 24.32 -21.11 -11.59
CA VAL A 422 23.22 -21.22 -12.55
C VAL A 422 23.18 -22.62 -13.11
N LEU A 423 22.04 -23.29 -13.04
CA LEU A 423 21.88 -24.63 -13.60
C LEU A 423 20.52 -24.83 -14.29
N LEU A 424 20.53 -25.68 -15.32
CA LEU A 424 19.32 -26.11 -16.03
C LEU A 424 19.00 -27.54 -15.63
N LYS A 425 17.82 -27.74 -15.05
CA LYS A 425 17.40 -29.07 -14.59
C LYS A 425 15.89 -29.22 -14.73
N GLY A 426 15.46 -30.34 -15.30
CA GLY A 426 14.06 -30.49 -15.70
C GLY A 426 13.67 -29.39 -16.70
N ASN A 427 12.47 -28.85 -16.58
CA ASN A 427 11.96 -27.71 -17.36
C ASN A 427 12.17 -26.38 -16.62
N ALA A 428 13.28 -26.20 -15.89
CA ALA A 428 13.52 -24.98 -15.13
C ALA A 428 14.98 -24.51 -15.17
N LEU A 429 15.13 -23.19 -15.10
CA LEU A 429 16.37 -22.48 -14.79
C LEU A 429 16.41 -22.26 -13.28
N PHE A 430 17.47 -22.68 -12.62
CA PHE A 430 17.69 -22.45 -11.20
C PHE A 430 18.95 -21.61 -10.97
N ILE A 431 18.83 -20.58 -10.14
CA ILE A 431 19.89 -19.63 -9.80
C ILE A 431 19.99 -19.55 -8.28
N THR A 432 21.21 -19.67 -7.74
CA THR A 432 21.45 -19.52 -6.31
C THR A 432 22.86 -19.05 -5.99
N ASN A 433 23.06 -18.50 -4.79
CA ASN A 433 24.38 -18.25 -4.20
C ASN A 433 24.80 -19.32 -3.17
N ASP A 434 24.02 -20.40 -3.01
CA ASP A 434 24.36 -21.55 -2.18
C ASP A 434 24.84 -22.71 -3.07
N GLU A 435 26.16 -22.90 -3.10
CA GLU A 435 26.80 -23.96 -3.90
C GLU A 435 26.28 -25.36 -3.53
N SER A 436 26.08 -25.62 -2.23
CA SER A 436 25.64 -26.93 -1.75
C SER A 436 24.23 -27.26 -2.27
N LYS A 437 23.37 -26.25 -2.37
CA LYS A 437 22.01 -26.38 -2.88
C LYS A 437 21.96 -26.45 -4.39
N ALA A 438 22.85 -25.73 -5.08
CA ALA A 438 23.06 -25.92 -6.52
C ALA A 438 23.47 -27.37 -6.84
N ASP A 439 24.46 -27.91 -6.14
CA ASP A 439 24.91 -29.30 -6.29
C ASP A 439 23.78 -30.30 -5.99
N GLU A 440 22.98 -30.04 -4.96
CA GLU A 440 21.84 -30.87 -4.58
C GLU A 440 20.77 -30.93 -5.69
N VAL A 441 20.33 -29.78 -6.21
CA VAL A 441 19.35 -29.71 -7.31
C VAL A 441 19.94 -30.33 -8.59
N TYR A 442 21.21 -30.06 -8.89
CA TYR A 442 21.89 -30.65 -10.04
C TYR A 442 21.88 -32.18 -10.02
N ASN A 443 22.18 -32.77 -8.85
CA ASN A 443 22.24 -34.23 -8.69
C ASN A 443 20.85 -34.88 -8.61
N ASN A 444 19.93 -34.29 -7.84
CA ASN A 444 18.67 -34.93 -7.46
C ASN A 444 17.44 -34.42 -8.22
N GLY A 445 17.56 -33.29 -8.94
CA GLY A 445 16.44 -32.59 -9.56
C GLY A 445 15.56 -31.78 -8.60
N LYS A 446 15.85 -31.84 -7.30
CA LYS A 446 15.10 -31.18 -6.23
C LYS A 446 15.97 -30.99 -5.00
N LEU A 447 15.59 -30.05 -4.14
CA LEU A 447 16.07 -29.98 -2.77
C LEU A 447 15.39 -31.07 -1.93
N ALA A 448 16.12 -31.67 -0.98
CA ALA A 448 15.61 -32.68 -0.07
C ALA A 448 14.55 -32.11 0.87
N SER A 449 14.73 -30.85 1.29
CA SER A 449 13.74 -30.07 2.03
C SER A 449 13.34 -28.86 1.20
N ASN A 450 12.06 -28.80 0.82
CA ASN A 450 11.59 -27.86 -0.20
C ASN A 450 10.16 -27.37 0.06
N LEU A 451 9.66 -26.44 -0.76
CA LEU A 451 8.31 -25.88 -0.61
C LEU A 451 7.18 -26.77 -1.15
N SER A 452 7.44 -28.01 -1.56
CA SER A 452 6.39 -28.94 -1.97
C SER A 452 5.45 -29.32 -0.82
N GLY A 453 5.72 -28.92 0.41
CA GLY A 453 4.86 -29.06 1.59
C GLY A 453 4.27 -27.72 2.10
N PHE A 454 4.49 -26.61 1.39
CA PHE A 454 4.10 -25.28 1.84
C PHE A 454 2.60 -25.17 2.18
N GLU A 455 2.30 -24.60 3.34
CA GLU A 455 0.93 -24.54 3.86
C GLU A 455 0.03 -23.58 3.05
N HIS A 456 0.63 -22.52 2.48
CA HIS A 456 -0.08 -21.50 1.72
C HIS A 456 -0.08 -21.73 0.19
N LYS A 457 0.10 -22.97 -0.27
CA LYS A 457 0.10 -23.29 -1.72
C LYS A 457 -1.14 -22.80 -2.46
N SER A 458 -2.31 -22.83 -1.81
CA SER A 458 -3.55 -22.33 -2.41
C SER A 458 -3.50 -20.85 -2.78
N LYS A 459 -2.55 -20.09 -2.22
CA LYS A 459 -2.33 -18.68 -2.55
C LYS A 459 -1.39 -18.48 -3.75
N LEU A 460 -0.65 -19.51 -4.17
CA LEU A 460 0.25 -19.44 -5.32
C LEU A 460 -0.48 -19.43 -6.67
N ASP A 461 -1.76 -19.76 -6.69
CA ASP A 461 -2.58 -19.70 -7.91
C ASP A 461 -2.90 -18.25 -8.35
N ASN A 462 -2.65 -17.25 -7.50
CA ASN A 462 -2.78 -15.83 -7.85
C ASN A 462 -1.63 -15.36 -8.74
N SER A 463 -1.77 -14.22 -9.41
CA SER A 463 -0.73 -13.74 -10.34
C SER A 463 0.61 -13.46 -9.65
N MET A 464 0.57 -12.79 -8.50
CA MET A 464 1.70 -12.63 -7.61
C MET A 464 1.34 -13.12 -6.21
N TYR A 465 2.31 -13.73 -5.55
CA TYR A 465 2.24 -14.04 -4.14
C TYR A 465 3.57 -13.71 -3.47
N ILE A 466 3.54 -13.01 -2.36
CA ILE A 466 4.70 -12.72 -1.53
C ILE A 466 4.36 -13.17 -0.11
N TYR A 467 5.21 -14.01 0.43
CA TYR A 467 5.27 -14.41 1.82
C TYR A 467 6.52 -13.80 2.45
N SER A 468 6.38 -13.24 3.64
CA SER A 468 7.49 -12.76 4.44
C SER A 468 7.28 -13.19 5.88
N ALA A 469 8.17 -14.03 6.37
CA ALA A 469 8.19 -14.48 7.75
C ALA A 469 8.44 -13.30 8.71
N SER A 470 8.01 -13.42 9.97
CA SER A 470 8.19 -12.36 10.97
C SER A 470 9.64 -11.87 11.12
N GLY A 471 10.61 -12.77 10.91
CA GLY A 471 12.05 -12.47 10.99
C GLY A 471 12.69 -11.99 9.69
N ALA A 472 11.94 -11.86 8.59
CA ALA A 472 12.49 -11.47 7.30
C ALA A 472 12.98 -10.02 7.26
N THR A 473 12.37 -9.15 8.06
CA THR A 473 12.67 -7.71 8.05
C THR A 473 14.07 -7.40 8.58
N SER A 474 14.57 -8.17 9.56
CA SER A 474 15.96 -8.06 10.03
C SER A 474 16.95 -8.50 8.95
N MET A 475 16.61 -9.53 8.17
CA MET A 475 17.42 -9.98 7.04
C MET A 475 17.50 -8.94 5.93
N PHE A 476 16.40 -8.23 5.61
CA PHE A 476 16.42 -7.11 4.66
C PHE A 476 17.26 -5.93 5.17
N SER A 477 17.12 -5.58 6.44
CA SER A 477 17.92 -4.58 7.13
C SER A 477 19.43 -4.90 7.06
N ASP A 478 19.81 -6.13 7.42
CA ASP A 478 21.17 -6.65 7.34
C ASP A 478 21.72 -6.60 5.89
N MET A 479 20.86 -6.87 4.89
CA MET A 479 21.24 -6.79 3.48
C MET A 479 21.49 -5.34 3.02
N ILE A 480 20.59 -4.41 3.36
CA ILE A 480 20.71 -2.99 2.97
C ILE A 480 21.94 -2.36 3.63
N THR A 481 22.16 -2.60 4.92
CA THR A 481 23.34 -2.12 5.63
C THR A 481 24.63 -2.72 5.05
N GLY A 482 24.60 -4.02 4.69
CA GLY A 482 25.69 -4.68 3.97
C GLY A 482 25.95 -4.16 2.55
N MET A 483 24.99 -3.51 1.90
CA MET A 483 25.16 -2.86 0.59
C MET A 483 25.71 -1.42 0.72
N ASN A 484 25.55 -0.78 1.87
CA ASN A 484 26.08 0.55 2.14
C ASN A 484 26.96 0.57 3.42
N PRO A 485 28.18 0.04 3.34
CA PRO A 485 29.08 -0.06 4.50
C PRO A 485 29.50 1.31 5.03
N TYR A 486 29.46 2.37 4.22
CA TYR A 486 29.73 3.74 4.68
C TYR A 486 28.61 4.27 5.57
N ALA A 487 27.34 3.95 5.30
CA ALA A 487 26.23 4.32 6.18
C ALA A 487 26.34 3.66 7.57
N SER A 488 26.86 2.43 7.64
CA SER A 488 27.11 1.75 8.91
C SER A 488 28.19 2.42 9.78
N MET A 489 29.07 3.25 9.19
CA MET A 489 30.18 3.89 9.90
C MET A 489 29.86 5.24 10.52
N TYR A 490 28.87 5.97 9.99
CA TYR A 490 28.53 7.32 10.47
C TYR A 490 27.37 7.34 11.47
N GLY A 491 26.91 6.17 11.90
CA GLY A 491 25.75 6.06 12.78
C GLY A 491 24.47 6.35 12.00
N ASN A 492 23.65 5.32 11.82
CA ASN A 492 22.25 5.55 11.50
C ASN A 492 21.59 6.08 12.79
N ASP A 493 21.48 7.41 12.92
CA ASP A 493 20.73 8.03 14.03
C ASP A 493 19.23 7.67 14.03
N MET A 494 18.78 6.96 12.99
CA MET A 494 17.65 6.04 13.03
C MET A 494 17.70 5.17 11.78
N GLY A 495 18.12 3.92 11.93
CA GLY A 495 18.09 2.96 10.84
C GLY A 495 16.66 2.50 10.65
N VAL A 496 16.23 2.37 9.40
CA VAL A 496 15.06 1.59 8.97
C VAL A 496 14.88 0.27 9.77
N ASP A 497 15.98 -0.28 10.28
CA ASP A 497 16.13 -1.38 11.25
C ASP A 497 15.23 -1.30 12.50
N ASP A 498 15.14 -0.15 13.18
CA ASP A 498 14.35 -0.03 14.43
C ASP A 498 12.84 -0.12 14.16
N THR A 499 12.39 0.44 13.03
CA THR A 499 10.98 0.38 12.61
C THR A 499 10.58 -1.05 12.28
N TYR A 500 11.45 -1.77 11.57
CA TYR A 500 11.23 -3.17 11.22
C TYR A 500 11.31 -4.11 12.42
N LYS A 501 12.22 -3.85 13.36
CA LYS A 501 12.30 -4.58 14.62
C LYS A 501 11.02 -4.41 15.43
N MET A 502 10.56 -3.16 15.61
CA MET A 502 9.28 -2.89 16.28
C MET A 502 8.13 -3.58 15.58
N MET A 503 8.04 -3.54 14.25
CA MET A 503 6.98 -4.25 13.52
C MET A 503 6.98 -5.76 13.83
N SER A 504 8.16 -6.39 13.91
CA SER A 504 8.31 -7.83 14.23
C SER A 504 8.01 -8.21 15.69
N GLU A 505 7.85 -7.23 16.58
CA GLU A 505 7.43 -7.44 17.97
C GLU A 505 5.92 -7.66 18.07
N TYR A 506 5.15 -6.99 17.22
CA TYR A 506 3.68 -7.04 17.22
C TYR A 506 3.12 -7.98 16.16
N PHE A 507 3.76 -8.04 15.00
CA PHE A 507 3.27 -8.77 13.84
C PHE A 507 4.13 -9.99 13.52
N GLY A 508 3.45 -11.06 13.13
CA GLY A 508 4.02 -12.31 12.65
C GLY A 508 4.23 -12.28 11.14
N ASP A 509 3.89 -13.39 10.51
CA ASP A 509 4.06 -13.57 9.07
C ASP A 509 3.11 -12.66 8.27
N SER A 510 3.59 -12.19 7.13
CA SER A 510 2.84 -11.34 6.21
C SER A 510 2.72 -11.97 4.83
N HIS A 511 1.56 -11.74 4.23
CA HIS A 511 1.18 -12.28 2.95
C HIS A 511 0.63 -11.18 2.08
N MET A 512 1.05 -11.17 0.82
CA MET A 512 0.55 -10.26 -0.20
C MET A 512 0.22 -11.08 -1.43
N ILE A 513 -0.99 -10.88 -1.94
CA ILE A 513 -1.55 -11.55 -3.10
C ILE A 513 -1.95 -10.47 -4.09
N MET A 514 -1.53 -10.60 -5.34
CA MET A 514 -1.96 -9.70 -6.41
C MET A 514 -2.52 -10.51 -7.56
N ASN A 515 -3.70 -10.14 -8.02
CA ASN A 515 -4.22 -10.53 -9.32
C ASN A 515 -4.21 -9.33 -10.25
N ALA A 516 -4.68 -9.52 -11.47
CA ALA A 516 -4.81 -8.43 -12.42
C ALA A 516 -5.57 -7.24 -11.79
N ASP A 517 -6.76 -7.47 -11.28
CA ASP A 517 -7.72 -6.44 -10.87
C ASP A 517 -7.51 -5.86 -9.46
N GLY A 518 -6.57 -6.39 -8.67
CA GLY A 518 -6.40 -5.94 -7.30
C GLY A 518 -5.31 -6.65 -6.52
N LEU A 519 -5.06 -6.08 -5.34
CA LEU A 519 -4.10 -6.53 -4.35
C LEU A 519 -4.86 -6.82 -3.05
N GLU A 520 -4.58 -7.96 -2.44
CA GLU A 520 -5.00 -8.31 -1.10
C GLU A 520 -3.76 -8.57 -0.26
N ALA A 521 -3.73 -8.07 0.97
CA ALA A 521 -2.65 -8.31 1.89
C ALA A 521 -3.21 -8.64 3.27
N TYR A 522 -2.56 -9.57 3.96
CA TYR A 522 -2.86 -9.86 5.35
C TYR A 522 -1.59 -10.13 6.14
N THR A 523 -1.58 -9.66 7.38
CA THR A 523 -0.45 -9.83 8.29
C THR A 523 -0.99 -10.42 9.59
N TYR A 524 -0.44 -11.57 9.99
CA TYR A 524 -0.81 -12.23 11.23
C TYR A 524 -0.24 -11.49 12.44
N MET A 525 -0.91 -11.62 13.57
CA MET A 525 -0.42 -11.11 14.84
C MET A 525 0.60 -12.06 15.47
N LYS A 526 1.52 -11.50 16.26
CA LYS A 526 2.43 -12.29 17.08
C LYS A 526 1.88 -12.39 18.50
N GLY A 527 1.71 -13.62 18.99
CA GLY A 527 1.07 -13.88 20.29
C GLY A 527 -0.44 -14.03 20.17
N GLU A 528 -1.13 -14.03 21.31
CA GLU A 528 -2.60 -14.05 21.37
C GLU A 528 -3.12 -12.60 21.50
N GLY A 529 -4.19 -12.25 20.79
CA GLY A 529 -4.88 -10.97 20.99
C GLY A 529 -5.27 -10.25 19.69
N ASN A 530 -6.24 -9.35 19.80
CA ASN A 530 -6.91 -8.67 18.70
C ASN A 530 -5.93 -7.82 17.85
N SER A 531 -6.07 -7.88 16.52
CA SER A 531 -5.16 -7.17 15.60
C SER A 531 -5.25 -5.64 15.68
N LEU A 532 -6.39 -5.07 16.06
CA LEU A 532 -6.53 -3.62 16.27
C LEU A 532 -5.74 -3.18 17.50
N GLU A 533 -5.82 -3.92 18.60
CA GLU A 533 -5.09 -3.61 19.83
C GLU A 533 -3.59 -3.65 19.61
N ASN A 534 -3.11 -4.68 18.91
CA ASN A 534 -1.71 -4.78 18.55
C ASN A 534 -1.27 -3.69 17.58
N MET A 535 -2.11 -3.30 16.61
CA MET A 535 -1.82 -2.15 15.74
C MET A 535 -1.72 -0.85 16.54
N ILE A 536 -2.61 -0.62 17.50
CA ILE A 536 -2.55 0.54 18.40
C ILE A 536 -1.29 0.50 19.25
N ALA A 537 -0.91 -0.65 19.80
CA ALA A 537 0.30 -0.83 20.58
C ALA A 537 1.58 -0.59 19.74
N TYR A 538 1.60 -1.05 18.49
CA TYR A 538 2.67 -0.77 17.54
C TYR A 538 2.80 0.73 17.24
N ILE A 539 1.70 1.41 16.90
CA ILE A 539 1.68 2.86 16.67
C ILE A 539 2.16 3.62 17.91
N ASN A 540 1.76 3.16 19.09
CA ASN A 540 2.19 3.72 20.36
C ASN A 540 3.72 3.64 20.55
N ALA A 541 4.30 2.46 20.35
CA ALA A 541 5.75 2.25 20.46
C ALA A 541 6.53 3.08 19.43
N MET A 542 6.05 3.15 18.19
CA MET A 542 6.61 4.00 17.14
C MET A 542 6.61 5.48 17.53
N THR A 543 5.52 5.94 18.16
CA THR A 543 5.39 7.32 18.64
C THR A 543 6.35 7.60 19.81
N GLU A 544 6.47 6.69 20.77
CA GLU A 544 7.42 6.80 21.88
C GLU A 544 8.86 6.93 21.40
N GLN A 545 9.23 6.10 20.43
CA GLN A 545 10.55 6.17 19.83
C GLN A 545 10.75 7.54 19.18
N SER A 546 9.81 7.96 18.33
CA SER A 546 9.80 9.27 17.67
C SER A 546 10.00 10.43 18.64
N MET A 547 9.30 10.43 19.77
CA MET A 547 9.43 11.45 20.82
C MET A 547 10.80 11.44 21.49
N LYS A 548 11.35 10.27 21.84
CA LYS A 548 12.69 10.16 22.46
C LYS A 548 13.77 10.77 21.57
N MET A 549 13.60 10.72 20.26
CA MET A 549 14.56 11.28 19.31
C MET A 549 14.39 12.78 19.15
N MET A 550 13.15 13.26 19.07
CA MET A 550 12.89 14.71 19.10
C MET A 550 13.46 15.37 20.37
N ALA A 551 13.49 14.68 21.51
CA ALA A 551 14.07 15.20 22.75
C ALA A 551 15.62 15.22 22.78
N ARG A 552 16.30 14.56 21.83
CA ARG A 552 17.76 14.56 21.72
C ARG A 552 18.31 15.70 20.86
N PHE A 553 17.45 16.35 20.08
CA PHE A 553 17.75 17.54 19.28
C PHE A 553 17.18 18.79 19.94
#